data_AF-A0A0D1ZX73-F1
#
_entry.id   AF-A0A0D1ZX73-F1
#
_cell.length_a   1.000
_cell.length_b   1.000
_cell.length_c   1.000
_cell.angle_alpha   90.00
_cell.angle_beta   90.00
_cell.angle_gamma   90.00
#
_symmetry.space_group_name_H-M   'P 1'
#
loop_
_entity.id
_entity.type
_entity.pdbx_description
1 polymer ?
#
loop_
_entity_poly.entity_id
_entity_poly.type
_entity_poly.pdbx_seq_one_letter_code
_entity_poly.pdbx_strand_id
1 'polypeptide(L)'
;MASTPSLRRKRPFSEIESLGDTEIQACFDCFKNSRTCVVMSSSKGTRCASCTRKGISCVGQSWESLDKTREKTKSAINEDLKRLEKVSAELAEIQSRLSRNRVLLEFAEKRAKEKAICLMEELEQEEEEERARNGGLTDGELRELADNLAVSTQAVGNQEVSNVSDSHDGIAITQADS
;
A
#
# COMPACT_ATOMS: atom_id res chain seq x y z
N MET A 1 9.39 92.33 -21.70
CA MET A 1 10.26 92.19 -20.51
C MET A 1 9.71 91.06 -19.64
N ALA A 2 10.60 90.13 -19.22
CA ALA A 2 10.56 89.19 -18.08
C ALA A 2 9.35 88.21 -17.92
N SER A 3 9.51 86.88 -18.00
CA SER A 3 10.00 85.93 -16.95
C SER A 3 9.03 85.82 -15.75
N THR A 4 8.50 84.70 -15.26
CA THR A 4 8.87 83.26 -15.30
C THR A 4 7.74 82.42 -14.66
N PRO A 5 7.55 81.13 -15.04
CA PRO A 5 6.74 80.16 -14.31
C PRO A 5 7.59 79.29 -13.33
N SER A 6 7.01 78.95 -12.17
CA SER A 6 7.56 78.03 -11.15
C SER A 6 6.36 77.28 -10.52
N LEU A 7 6.31 75.98 -10.21
CA LEU A 7 7.30 74.96 -9.85
C LEU A 7 6.79 73.54 -10.21
N ARG A 8 7.66 72.80 -10.88
CA ARG A 8 8.00 71.37 -10.71
C ARG A 8 7.02 70.44 -9.95
N ARG A 9 6.42 69.49 -10.69
CA ARG A 9 6.61 68.04 -10.42
C ARG A 9 7.11 67.39 -11.71
N LYS A 10 8.43 67.19 -11.76
CA LYS A 10 9.13 66.50 -12.85
C LYS A 10 9.25 65.02 -12.51
N ARG A 11 8.91 64.19 -13.51
CA ARG A 11 9.45 62.85 -13.87
C ARG A 11 8.86 61.61 -13.17
N PRO A 12 8.77 60.46 -13.87
CA PRO A 12 9.53 60.10 -15.08
C PRO A 12 8.67 60.08 -16.36
N PHE A 13 8.93 61.04 -17.26
CA PHE A 13 8.42 61.06 -18.63
C PHE A 13 9.58 60.86 -19.63
N SER A 14 10.73 60.34 -19.16
CA SER A 14 11.97 60.26 -19.94
C SER A 14 12.53 58.85 -20.10
N GLU A 15 11.72 57.81 -19.85
CA GLU A 15 12.16 56.40 -20.05
C GLU A 15 11.46 55.68 -21.20
N ILE A 16 10.50 56.32 -21.88
CA ILE A 16 9.73 55.65 -22.95
C ILE A 16 10.08 56.21 -24.34
N GLU A 17 10.58 57.44 -24.45
CA GLU A 17 10.91 58.05 -25.76
C GLU A 17 12.34 57.74 -26.25
N SER A 18 13.17 57.03 -25.47
CA SER A 18 14.56 56.71 -25.86
C SER A 18 14.78 55.28 -26.37
N LEU A 19 13.75 54.44 -26.46
CA LEU A 19 13.88 53.05 -26.91
C LEU A 19 13.10 52.88 -28.22
N GLY A 20 13.71 53.33 -29.32
CA GLY A 20 13.43 52.74 -30.61
C GLY A 20 13.69 51.24 -30.51
N ASP A 21 12.69 50.43 -30.84
CA ASP A 21 12.75 48.97 -30.99
C ASP A 21 13.70 48.25 -30.01
N THR A 22 13.31 48.14 -28.75
CA THR A 22 13.90 47.13 -27.85
C THR A 22 12.89 46.71 -26.78
N GLU A 23 12.26 45.56 -27.03
CA GLU A 23 11.51 44.71 -26.11
C GLU A 23 10.67 45.41 -25.03
N ILE A 24 9.52 45.95 -25.43
CA ILE A 24 8.46 46.25 -24.47
C ILE A 24 7.93 44.92 -23.91
N GLN A 25 8.17 44.69 -22.62
CA GLN A 25 7.74 43.49 -21.91
C GLN A 25 6.23 43.28 -22.07
N ALA A 26 5.85 42.05 -22.43
CA ALA A 26 4.46 41.74 -22.70
C ALA A 26 3.59 41.86 -21.42
N CYS A 27 2.45 42.54 -21.53
CA CYS A 27 1.44 42.49 -20.47
C CYS A 27 0.96 41.03 -20.28
N PHE A 28 0.37 40.73 -19.14
CA PHE A 28 -0.04 39.35 -18.81
C PHE A 28 -0.86 38.66 -19.92
N ASP A 29 -1.82 39.36 -20.54
CA ASP A 29 -2.62 38.79 -21.64
C ASP A 29 -1.80 38.59 -22.92
N CYS A 30 -0.90 39.50 -23.26
CA CYS A 30 -0.01 39.34 -24.41
C CYS A 30 0.99 38.21 -24.20
N PHE A 31 1.56 38.09 -23.00
CA PHE A 31 2.48 37.02 -22.64
C PHE A 31 1.80 35.64 -22.68
N LYS A 32 0.63 35.50 -22.03
CA LYS A 32 -0.15 34.26 -22.00
C LYS A 32 -0.52 33.75 -23.40
N ASN A 33 -0.78 34.67 -24.33
CA ASN A 33 -1.19 34.34 -25.69
C ASN A 33 -0.03 34.38 -26.71
N SER A 34 1.22 34.51 -26.25
CA SER A 34 2.42 34.61 -27.09
C SER A 34 2.32 35.69 -28.19
N ARG A 35 1.76 36.86 -27.84
CA ARG A 35 1.58 37.99 -28.76
C ARG A 35 2.54 39.13 -28.44
N THR A 36 3.02 39.80 -29.48
CA THR A 36 3.80 41.03 -29.34
C THR A 36 2.97 42.11 -28.65
N CYS A 37 3.49 42.67 -27.56
CA CYS A 37 2.81 43.68 -26.78
C CYS A 37 3.24 45.07 -27.25
N VAL A 38 2.43 45.68 -28.10
CA VAL A 38 2.67 47.06 -28.55
C VAL A 38 1.96 48.01 -27.59
N VAL A 39 2.73 48.72 -26.77
CA VAL A 39 2.17 49.71 -25.83
C VAL A 39 1.72 50.96 -26.59
N MET A 40 0.52 51.43 -26.26
CA MET A 40 -0.01 52.70 -26.72
C MET A 40 -0.13 53.67 -25.55
N SER A 41 0.42 54.85 -25.73
CA SER A 41 0.22 55.98 -24.81
C SER A 41 -1.15 56.60 -25.09
N SER A 42 -2.07 56.51 -24.13
CA SER A 42 -3.36 57.20 -24.18
C SER A 42 -3.51 58.16 -23.00
N SER A 43 -4.36 59.18 -23.15
CA SER A 43 -4.68 60.13 -22.06
C SER A 43 -5.31 59.47 -20.83
N LYS A 44 -5.78 58.21 -20.95
CA LYS A 44 -6.40 57.42 -19.88
C LYS A 44 -5.46 56.36 -19.27
N GLY A 45 -4.18 56.37 -19.65
CA GLY A 45 -3.14 55.47 -19.14
C GLY A 45 -2.44 54.64 -20.21
N THR A 46 -1.37 53.94 -19.80
CA THR A 46 -0.52 53.10 -20.64
C THR A 46 -1.17 51.73 -20.84
N ARG A 47 -1.68 51.44 -22.04
CA ARG A 47 -2.33 50.16 -22.39
C ARG A 47 -1.77 49.62 -23.69
N CYS A 48 -1.61 48.31 -23.82
CA CYS A 48 -1.21 47.72 -25.10
C CYS A 48 -2.36 47.69 -26.11
N ALA A 49 -2.04 47.71 -27.40
CA ALA A 49 -3.00 47.71 -28.49
C ALA A 49 -3.99 46.53 -28.41
N SER A 50 -3.53 45.35 -27.98
CA SER A 50 -4.38 44.16 -27.77
C SER A 50 -5.39 44.36 -26.64
N CYS A 51 -4.92 44.83 -25.47
CA CYS A 51 -5.79 45.06 -24.31
C CYS A 51 -6.79 46.20 -24.57
N THR A 52 -6.36 47.25 -25.27
CA THR A 52 -7.22 48.36 -25.68
C THR A 52 -8.32 47.87 -26.63
N ARG A 53 -8.00 47.06 -27.66
CA ARG A 53 -9.00 46.51 -28.58
C ARG A 53 -10.01 45.59 -27.90
N LYS A 54 -9.55 44.76 -26.96
CA LYS A 54 -10.42 43.84 -26.22
C LYS A 54 -11.18 44.50 -25.06
N GLY A 55 -10.88 45.74 -24.71
CA GLY A 55 -11.49 46.43 -23.58
C GLY A 55 -11.12 45.85 -22.20
N ILE A 56 -10.03 45.10 -22.10
CA ILE A 56 -9.60 44.43 -20.85
C ILE A 56 -8.51 45.24 -20.11
N SER A 57 -8.29 44.92 -18.84
CA SER A 57 -7.22 45.54 -18.04
C SER A 57 -5.83 45.15 -18.59
N CYS A 58 -5.02 46.15 -18.93
CA CYS A 58 -3.63 45.93 -19.33
C CYS A 58 -2.74 45.91 -18.07
N VAL A 59 -2.45 44.71 -17.57
CA VAL A 59 -1.57 44.53 -16.41
C VAL A 59 -0.14 44.32 -16.92
N GLY A 60 0.70 45.35 -16.82
CA GLY A 60 2.14 45.20 -16.97
C GLY A 60 2.71 44.53 -15.73
N GLN A 61 3.47 43.45 -15.90
CA GLN A 61 4.20 42.84 -14.79
C GLN A 61 5.52 43.58 -14.64
N SER A 62 5.75 44.25 -13.50
CA SER A 62 7.08 44.79 -13.20
C SER A 62 8.04 43.64 -12.89
N TRP A 63 9.33 43.79 -13.20
CA TRP A 63 10.37 42.84 -12.80
C TRP A 63 10.32 42.53 -11.30
N GLU A 64 10.08 43.55 -10.46
CA GLU A 64 9.92 43.38 -9.02
C GLU A 64 8.74 42.46 -8.65
N SER A 65 7.63 42.50 -9.40
CA SER A 65 6.49 41.61 -9.16
C SER A 65 6.77 40.16 -9.55
N LEU A 66 7.55 39.95 -10.61
CA LEU A 66 7.99 38.63 -11.04
C LEU A 66 9.00 38.04 -10.06
N ASP A 67 9.96 38.84 -9.60
CA ASP A 67 10.94 38.42 -8.60
C ASP A 67 10.27 38.06 -7.28
N LYS A 68 9.32 38.89 -6.80
CA LYS A 68 8.53 38.57 -5.60
C LYS A 68 7.74 37.27 -5.75
N THR A 69 7.15 37.03 -6.93
CA THR A 69 6.40 35.79 -7.19
C THR A 69 7.35 34.60 -7.23
N ARG A 70 8.50 34.72 -7.90
CA ARG A 70 9.53 33.68 -7.98
C ARG A 70 10.04 33.30 -6.60
N GLU A 71 10.39 34.26 -5.76
CA GLU A 71 10.89 33.99 -4.41
C GLU A 71 9.81 33.38 -3.50
N LYS A 72 8.56 33.86 -3.59
CA LYS A 72 7.44 33.25 -2.86
C LYS A 72 7.21 31.80 -3.27
N THR A 73 7.17 31.51 -4.56
CA THR A 73 6.99 30.16 -5.08
C THR A 73 8.16 29.25 -4.68
N LYS A 74 9.39 29.77 -4.72
CA LYS A 74 10.58 29.04 -4.27
C LYS A 74 10.52 28.71 -2.77
N SER A 75 10.07 29.65 -1.93
CA SER A 75 9.87 29.40 -0.50
C SER A 75 8.83 28.31 -0.26
N ALA A 76 7.67 28.39 -0.95
CA ALA A 76 6.61 27.40 -0.83
C ALA A 76 7.09 25.99 -1.23
N ILE A 77 7.81 25.88 -2.35
CA ILE A 77 8.40 24.60 -2.78
C ILE A 77 9.37 24.04 -1.72
N ASN A 78 10.22 24.88 -1.14
CA ASN A 78 11.16 24.44 -0.12
C ASN A 78 10.46 23.99 1.17
N GLU A 79 9.37 24.65 1.57
CA GLU A 79 8.56 24.23 2.71
C GLU A 79 7.87 22.88 2.45
N ASP A 80 7.30 22.71 1.27
CA ASP A 80 6.67 21.46 0.85
C ASP A 80 7.68 20.31 0.78
N LEU A 81 8.89 20.55 0.25
CA LEU A 81 9.96 19.55 0.22
C LEU A 81 10.37 19.10 1.64
N LYS A 82 10.54 20.04 2.57
CA LYS A 82 10.83 19.69 3.97
C LYS A 82 9.71 18.88 4.61
N ARG A 83 8.45 19.20 4.29
CA ARG A 83 7.30 18.43 4.77
C ARG A 83 7.31 17.01 4.22
N LEU A 84 7.62 16.85 2.93
CA LEU A 84 7.75 15.54 2.30
C LEU A 84 8.88 14.72 2.91
N GLU A 85 10.05 15.32 3.16
CA GLU A 85 11.17 14.67 3.85
C GLU A 85 10.80 14.18 5.25
N LYS A 86 10.04 15.00 6.01
CA LYS A 86 9.57 14.59 7.33
C LYS A 86 8.60 13.40 7.26
N VAL A 87 7.62 13.46 6.36
CA VAL A 87 6.62 12.40 6.20
C VAL A 87 7.27 11.11 5.71
N SER A 88 8.27 11.17 4.82
CA SER A 88 8.98 9.98 4.35
C SER A 88 9.79 9.31 5.46
N ALA A 89 10.42 10.10 6.34
CA ALA A 89 11.11 9.58 7.51
C ALA A 89 10.14 8.88 8.49
N GLU A 90 8.99 9.49 8.77
CA GLU A 90 7.94 8.89 9.62
C GLU A 90 7.41 7.58 9.02
N LEU A 91 7.19 7.53 7.71
CA LEU A 91 6.77 6.31 7.01
C LEU A 91 7.81 5.19 7.12
N ALA A 92 9.10 5.50 6.96
CA ALA A 92 10.19 4.53 7.10
C ALA A 92 10.24 3.95 8.52
N GLU A 93 10.05 4.79 9.55
CA GLU A 93 9.99 4.34 10.94
C GLU A 93 8.81 3.41 11.19
N ILE A 94 7.61 3.77 10.71
CA ILE A 94 6.41 2.96 10.84
C ILE A 94 6.59 1.62 10.13
N GLN A 95 7.17 1.61 8.92
CA GLN A 95 7.45 0.38 8.18
C GLN A 95 8.42 -0.53 8.94
N SER A 96 9.49 0.03 9.51
CA SER A 96 10.44 -0.72 10.35
C SER A 96 9.81 -1.29 11.61
N ARG A 97 8.90 -0.55 12.25
CA ARG A 97 8.16 -1.05 13.41
C ARG A 97 7.19 -2.16 13.02
N LEU A 98 6.50 -2.01 11.88
CA LEU A 98 5.55 -3.00 11.39
C LEU A 98 6.25 -4.31 11.03
N SER A 99 7.40 -4.26 10.35
CA SER A 99 8.17 -5.46 10.02
C SER A 99 8.64 -6.20 11.28
N ARG A 100 9.17 -5.48 12.27
CA ARG A 100 9.54 -6.06 13.57
C ARG A 100 8.35 -6.70 14.27
N ASN A 101 7.21 -6.02 14.33
CA ASN A 101 6.02 -6.54 14.99
C ASN A 101 5.48 -7.80 14.31
N ARG A 102 5.55 -7.90 12.98
CA ARG A 102 5.15 -9.12 12.25
C ARG A 102 6.01 -10.32 12.63
N VAL A 103 7.33 -10.15 12.66
CA VAL A 103 8.26 -11.22 13.06
C VAL A 103 8.00 -11.65 14.50
N LEU A 104 7.77 -10.70 15.41
CA LEU A 104 7.44 -11.02 16.81
C LEU A 104 6.11 -11.77 16.93
N LEU A 105 5.10 -11.39 16.14
CA LEU A 105 3.82 -12.07 16.12
C LEU A 105 3.97 -13.52 15.64
N GLU A 106 4.64 -13.75 14.50
CA GLU A 106 4.90 -15.10 13.98
C GLU A 106 5.61 -15.98 14.99
N PHE A 107 6.60 -15.43 15.70
CA PHE A 107 7.32 -16.16 16.74
C PHE A 107 6.44 -16.45 17.95
N ALA A 108 5.62 -15.50 18.39
CA ALA A 108 4.68 -15.70 19.49
C ALA A 108 3.63 -16.77 19.15
N GLU A 109 3.09 -16.75 17.94
CA GLU A 109 2.15 -17.76 17.44
C GLU A 109 2.79 -19.15 17.38
N LYS A 110 4.03 -19.26 16.90
CA LYS A 110 4.77 -20.53 16.89
C LYS A 110 4.94 -21.06 18.31
N ARG A 111 5.36 -20.22 19.26
CA ARG A 111 5.53 -20.60 20.66
C ARG A 111 4.22 -20.99 21.34
N ALA A 112 3.13 -20.30 21.01
CA ALA A 112 1.80 -20.65 21.51
C ALA A 112 1.35 -22.03 21.02
N LYS A 113 1.62 -22.36 19.75
CA LYS A 113 1.35 -23.70 19.18
C LYS A 113 2.19 -24.78 19.85
N GLU A 114 3.50 -24.56 20.02
CA GLU A 114 4.39 -25.49 20.72
C GLU A 114 3.91 -25.73 22.16
N LYS A 115 3.56 -24.66 22.88
CA LYS A 115 3.01 -24.77 24.23
C LYS A 115 1.70 -25.56 24.27
N ALA A 116 0.81 -25.35 23.30
CA ALA A 116 -0.45 -26.08 23.23
C ALA A 116 -0.21 -27.58 23.01
N ILE A 117 0.75 -27.96 22.18
CA ILE A 117 1.14 -29.37 21.96
C ILE A 117 1.64 -29.99 23.26
N CYS A 118 2.61 -29.37 23.93
CA CYS A 118 3.13 -29.90 25.19
C CYS A 118 2.05 -30.04 26.26
N LEU A 119 1.13 -29.08 26.37
CA LEU A 119 0.01 -29.16 27.32
C LEU A 119 -0.94 -30.31 26.98
N MET A 120 -1.17 -30.62 25.70
CA MET A 120 -1.98 -31.79 25.32
C MET A 120 -1.28 -33.09 25.69
N GLU A 121 0.03 -33.20 25.44
CA GLU A 121 0.83 -34.37 25.83
C GLU A 121 0.83 -34.57 27.35
N GLU A 122 0.96 -33.49 28.13
CA GLU A 122 0.88 -33.54 29.60
C GLU A 122 -0.50 -34.02 30.07
N LEU A 123 -1.59 -33.54 29.45
CA LEU A 123 -2.95 -33.97 29.79
C LEU A 123 -3.22 -35.44 29.40
N GLU A 124 -2.76 -35.88 28.23
CA GLU A 124 -2.86 -37.28 27.80
C GLU A 124 -2.11 -38.20 28.77
N GLN A 125 -0.91 -37.80 29.20
CA GLN A 125 -0.14 -38.56 30.18
C GLN A 125 -0.85 -38.61 31.55
N GLU A 126 -1.40 -37.49 32.02
CA GLU A 126 -2.13 -37.45 33.29
C GLU A 126 -3.38 -38.34 33.24
N GLU A 127 -4.11 -38.35 32.11
CA GLU A 127 -5.25 -39.24 31.89
C GLU A 127 -4.84 -40.72 31.90
N GLU A 128 -3.72 -41.06 31.25
CA GLU A 128 -3.14 -42.40 31.25
C GLU A 128 -2.79 -42.86 32.68
N GLU A 129 -2.12 -41.99 33.45
CA GLU A 129 -1.77 -42.24 34.85
C GLU A 129 -3.00 -42.37 35.76
N GLU A 130 -4.06 -41.62 35.50
CA GLU A 130 -5.34 -41.76 36.19
C GLU A 130 -6.06 -43.07 35.82
N ARG A 131 -6.10 -43.45 34.55
CA ARG A 131 -6.62 -44.76 34.11
C ARG A 131 -5.88 -45.91 34.78
N ALA A 132 -4.55 -45.89 34.78
CA ALA A 132 -3.73 -46.90 35.43
C ALA A 132 -4.00 -46.98 36.95
N ARG A 133 -4.11 -45.83 37.63
CA ARG A 133 -4.46 -45.78 39.07
C ARG A 133 -5.85 -46.35 39.36
N ASN A 134 -6.81 -46.13 38.46
CA ASN A 134 -8.18 -46.61 38.59
C ASN A 134 -8.36 -48.07 38.10
N GLY A 135 -7.27 -48.75 37.70
CA GLY A 135 -7.30 -50.13 37.23
C GLY A 135 -7.83 -50.30 35.80
N GLY A 136 -7.89 -49.22 35.02
CA GLY A 136 -8.13 -49.26 33.58
C GLY A 136 -6.87 -49.68 32.82
N LEU A 137 -7.05 -50.32 31.66
CA LEU A 137 -5.96 -50.69 30.76
C LEU A 137 -5.36 -49.42 30.12
N THR A 138 -4.04 -49.41 30.00
CA THR A 138 -3.29 -48.39 29.26
C THR A 138 -3.55 -48.47 27.75
N ASP A 139 -3.29 -47.41 27.01
CA ASP A 139 -3.44 -47.37 25.55
C ASP A 139 -2.53 -48.40 24.85
N GLY A 140 -1.35 -48.66 25.43
CA GLY A 140 -0.45 -49.73 25.00
C GLY A 140 -1.06 -51.12 25.18
N GLU A 141 -1.63 -51.39 26.35
CA GLU A 141 -2.30 -52.67 26.66
C GLU A 141 -3.58 -52.87 25.85
N LEU A 142 -4.35 -51.80 25.62
CA LEU A 142 -5.53 -51.83 24.76
C LEU A 142 -5.17 -52.12 23.30
N ARG A 143 -4.08 -51.53 22.80
CA ARG A 143 -3.57 -51.80 21.46
C ARG A 143 -3.06 -53.23 21.33
N GLU A 144 -2.34 -53.72 22.32
CA GLU A 144 -1.86 -55.11 22.34
C GLU A 144 -3.04 -56.11 22.40
N LEU A 145 -4.05 -55.83 23.21
CA LEU A 145 -5.28 -56.63 23.25
C LEU A 145 -6.02 -56.60 21.90
N ALA A 146 -6.10 -55.44 21.24
CA ALA A 146 -6.71 -55.31 19.92
C ALA A 146 -5.95 -56.10 18.85
N ASP A 147 -4.61 -56.03 18.84
CA ASP A 147 -3.75 -56.78 17.93
C ASP A 147 -3.88 -58.30 18.17
N ASN A 148 -3.89 -58.73 19.43
CA ASN A 148 -4.10 -60.13 19.80
C ASN A 148 -5.50 -60.64 19.41
N LEU A 149 -6.53 -59.80 19.52
CA LEU A 149 -7.88 -60.12 19.06
C LEU A 149 -7.91 -60.26 17.53
N ALA A 150 -7.25 -59.36 16.81
CA ALA A 150 -7.16 -59.40 15.34
C ALA A 150 -6.46 -60.68 14.85
N VAL A 151 -5.33 -61.06 15.46
CA VAL A 151 -4.62 -62.32 15.15
C VAL A 151 -5.50 -63.53 15.45
N SER A 152 -6.23 -63.51 16.57
CA SER A 152 -7.16 -64.61 16.93
C SER A 152 -8.31 -64.74 15.93
N THR A 153 -8.89 -63.63 15.45
CA THR A 153 -9.94 -63.67 14.42
C THR A 153 -9.44 -64.16 13.05
N GLN A 154 -8.19 -63.85 12.67
CA GLN A 154 -7.58 -64.43 11.46
C GLN A 154 -7.28 -65.93 11.61
N ALA A 155 -6.85 -66.38 12.79
CA ALA A 155 -6.63 -67.80 13.06
C ALA A 155 -7.92 -68.62 12.98
N VAL A 156 -9.03 -68.09 13.51
CA VAL A 156 -10.36 -68.72 13.41
C VAL A 156 -10.84 -68.77 11.95
N GLY A 157 -10.65 -67.70 11.18
CA GLY A 157 -10.98 -67.68 9.75
C GLY A 157 -10.18 -68.69 8.92
N ASN A 158 -8.91 -68.92 9.23
CA ASN A 158 -8.08 -69.90 8.53
C ASN A 158 -8.38 -71.36 8.95
N GLN A 159 -8.88 -71.58 10.17
CA GLN A 159 -9.26 -72.91 10.66
C GLN A 159 -10.61 -73.38 10.09
N GLU A 160 -11.53 -72.45 9.77
CA GLU A 160 -12.74 -72.78 9.00
C GLU A 160 -12.44 -73.17 7.55
N VAL A 161 -11.41 -72.60 6.92
CA VAL A 161 -11.02 -72.94 5.54
C VAL A 161 -10.30 -74.29 5.46
N SER A 162 -9.57 -74.70 6.52
CA SER A 162 -8.87 -75.99 6.55
C SER A 162 -9.76 -77.19 6.91
N ASN A 163 -10.97 -76.99 7.44
CA ASN A 163 -11.90 -78.08 7.78
C ASN A 163 -12.86 -78.45 6.63
N VAL A 164 -12.79 -77.78 5.47
CA VAL A 164 -13.69 -78.01 4.31
C VAL A 164 -13.02 -78.84 3.20
N SER A 165 -11.79 -79.32 3.37
CA SER A 165 -11.05 -80.02 2.29
C SER A 165 -11.01 -81.56 2.37
N ASP A 166 -11.57 -82.21 3.39
CA ASP A 166 -11.62 -83.68 3.47
C ASP A 166 -13.08 -84.19 3.60
N SER A 167 -13.82 -84.14 2.49
CA SER A 167 -14.98 -85.02 2.28
C SER A 167 -15.31 -85.11 0.79
N HIS A 168 -14.53 -85.92 0.07
CA HIS A 168 -14.98 -86.48 -1.20
C HIS A 168 -15.99 -87.59 -0.88
N ASP A 169 -17.27 -87.33 -1.10
CA ASP A 169 -18.24 -88.39 -1.40
C ASP A 169 -19.18 -87.93 -2.51
N GLY A 170 -19.08 -88.63 -3.64
CA GLY A 170 -19.80 -88.35 -4.87
C GLY A 170 -21.29 -88.68 -4.73
N ILE A 171 -22.13 -87.71 -5.08
CA ILE A 171 -23.56 -87.94 -5.29
C ILE A 171 -23.80 -88.06 -6.79
N ALA A 172 -24.15 -89.26 -7.23
CA ALA A 172 -24.59 -89.55 -8.59
C ALA A 172 -25.97 -88.92 -8.85
N ILE A 173 -26.05 -88.12 -9.90
CA ILE A 173 -27.31 -87.58 -10.42
C ILE A 173 -27.88 -88.60 -11.41
N THR A 174 -28.98 -89.27 -11.05
CA THR A 174 -29.78 -90.03 -12.01
C THR A 174 -30.86 -89.12 -12.59
N GLN A 175 -30.79 -88.87 -13.89
CA GLN A 175 -31.89 -88.34 -14.70
C GLN A 175 -33.01 -89.38 -14.80
N ALA A 176 -34.25 -88.93 -14.65
CA ALA A 176 -35.43 -89.68 -15.06
C ALA A 176 -36.28 -88.76 -15.95
N ASP A 177 -36.21 -89.02 -17.25
CA ASP A 177 -37.18 -88.57 -18.24
C ASP A 177 -38.32 -89.59 -18.35
N SER A 178 -39.53 -89.06 -18.55
CA SER A 178 -40.82 -89.70 -18.90
C SER A 178 -41.69 -90.24 -17.75
#